data_AF-C9E5M2-F1
#
_entry.id   AF-C9E5M2-F1
#
_cell.length_a   1.000
_cell.length_b   1.000
_cell.length_c   1.000
_cell.angle_alpha   90.00
_cell.angle_beta   90.00
_cell.angle_gamma   90.00
#
_symmetry.space_group_name_H-M   'P 1'
#
loop_
_entity.id
_entity.type
_entity.pdbx_description
1 polymer ?
#
loop_
_entity_poly.entity_id
_entity_poly.type
_entity_poly.pdbx_seq_one_letter_code
_entity_poly.pdbx_strand_id
1 'polypeptide(L)' 'MANQDFLNEINKRRTFAIISHPDAGKTTITEKVLLFGRAIQVAGTVKGRGSNQHAKSDWMEMEKERGISVTTSVMQFPY' A
#
# COMPACT_ATOMS: atom_id res chain seq x y z
N MET A 1 -21.40 15.78 -25.11
CA MET A 1 -20.38 16.21 -24.13
C MET A 1 -20.40 15.22 -22.98
N ALA A 2 -19.25 14.80 -22.45
CA ALA A 2 -19.24 13.92 -21.29
C ALA A 2 -19.96 14.60 -20.11
N ASN A 3 -20.74 13.83 -19.35
CA ASN A 3 -21.44 14.34 -18.17
C ASN A 3 -20.42 15.00 -17.22
N GLN A 4 -20.75 16.17 -16.66
CA GLN A 4 -19.91 16.88 -15.70
C GLN A 4 -19.55 16.00 -14.50
N ASP A 5 -20.48 15.16 -14.04
CA ASP A 5 -20.23 14.22 -12.95
C ASP A 5 -19.17 13.18 -13.31
N PHE A 6 -19.18 12.70 -14.56
CA PHE A 6 -18.19 11.75 -15.05
C PHE A 6 -16.79 12.38 -15.10
N LEU A 7 -16.69 13.61 -15.58
CA LEU A 7 -15.42 14.35 -15.61
C LEU A 7 -14.91 14.64 -14.18
N ASN A 8 -15.80 15.00 -13.25
CA ASN A 8 -15.45 15.22 -11.85
C ASN A 8 -14.89 13.95 -11.20
N GLU A 9 -15.49 12.80 -11.45
CA GLU A 9 -15.03 11.52 -10.92
C GLU A 9 -13.66 11.09 -11.48
N ILE A 10 -13.38 11.37 -12.76
CA ILE A 10 -12.04 11.14 -13.33
C ILE A 10 -11.00 12.03 -12.64
N ASN A 11 -11.30 13.32 -12.48
CA ASN A 11 -10.36 14.30 -11.92
C ASN A 11 -10.01 14.04 -10.45
N LYS A 12 -10.82 13.28 -9.70
CA LYS A 12 -10.52 12.86 -8.32
C LYS A 12 -9.57 11.66 -8.24
N ARG A 13 -9.53 10.78 -9.25
CA ARG A 13 -8.76 9.53 -9.19
C ARG A 13 -7.26 9.78 -9.41
N ARG A 14 -6.41 9.12 -8.62
CA ARG A 14 -4.95 9.09 -8.79
C ARG A 14 -4.48 7.64 -8.74
N THR A 15 -3.91 7.16 -9.83
CA THR A 15 -3.33 5.81 -9.94
C THR A 15 -1.82 5.94 -10.05
N PHE A 16 -1.07 5.29 -9.17
CA PHE A 16 0.38 5.35 -9.16
C PHE A 16 0.98 4.01 -8.70
N ALA A 17 2.27 3.82 -8.94
CA ALA A 17 3.03 2.66 -8.51
C ALA A 17 4.29 3.10 -7.75
N ILE A 18 4.72 2.28 -6.79
CA ILE A 18 5.96 2.49 -6.02
C ILE A 18 7.02 1.52 -6.55
N ILE A 19 8.02 2.05 -7.26
CA ILE A 19 9.14 1.27 -7.81
C ILE A 19 10.44 1.61 -7.06
N SER A 20 11.24 0.59 -6.76
CA SER A 20 12.57 0.79 -6.16
C SER A 20 13.41 -0.49 -6.21
N HIS A 21 14.68 -0.36 -5.85
CA HIS A 21 15.59 -1.48 -5.63
C HIS A 21 15.07 -2.44 -4.52
N PRO A 22 15.43 -3.75 -4.54
CA PRO A 22 15.18 -4.65 -3.40
C PRO A 22 15.62 -4.02 -2.07
N ASP A 23 14.87 -4.29 -1.00
CA ASP A 23 15.13 -3.80 0.37
C ASP A 23 15.14 -2.27 0.59
N ALA A 24 14.85 -1.45 -0.42
CA ALA A 24 14.78 0.01 -0.28
C ALA A 24 13.54 0.54 0.48
N GLY A 25 12.69 -0.36 1.02
CA GLY A 25 11.57 0.02 1.89
C GLY A 25 10.24 0.32 1.20
N LYS A 26 9.96 -0.23 0.00
CA LYS A 26 8.65 -0.09 -0.70
C LYS A 26 7.48 -0.44 0.22
N THR A 27 7.57 -1.58 0.89
CA THR A 27 6.51 -2.06 1.77
C THR A 27 6.28 -1.11 2.94
N THR A 28 7.35 -0.52 3.50
CA THR A 28 7.25 0.46 4.59
C THR A 28 6.55 1.75 4.17
N ILE A 29 6.85 2.28 2.97
CA ILE A 29 6.17 3.48 2.49
C ILE A 29 4.71 3.18 2.13
N THR A 30 4.41 2.01 1.57
CA THR A 30 3.05 1.55 1.29
C THR A 30 2.19 1.52 2.55
N GLU A 31 2.67 0.92 3.65
CA GLU A 31 1.95 0.87 4.92
C GLU A 31 1.65 2.27 5.49
N LYS A 32 2.61 3.20 5.39
CA LYS A 32 2.38 4.59 5.82
C LYS A 32 1.34 5.29 4.94
N VAL A 33 1.41 5.12 3.63
CA VAL A 33 0.43 5.70 2.69
C VAL A 33 -0.98 5.20 3.00
N LEU A 34 -1.15 3.92 3.29
CA LEU A 34 -2.44 3.35 3.68
C LEU A 34 -2.94 3.88 5.02
N LEU A 35 -2.05 4.11 5.99
CA LEU A 35 -2.40 4.71 7.27
C LEU A 35 -2.90 6.15 7.09
N PHE A 36 -2.17 6.96 6.31
CA PHE A 36 -2.57 8.34 6.02
C PHE A 36 -3.85 8.41 5.21
N GLY A 37 -4.06 7.46 4.28
CA GLY A 37 -5.31 7.29 3.54
C GLY A 37 -6.46 6.72 4.35
N ARG A 38 -6.29 6.53 5.67
CA ARG A 38 -7.27 5.89 6.57
C ARG A 38 -7.77 4.52 6.09
N ALA A 39 -7.05 3.87 5.20
CA ALA A 39 -7.38 2.53 4.70
C ALA A 39 -6.97 1.43 5.68
N ILE A 40 -6.02 1.73 6.57
CA ILE A 40 -5.69 0.90 7.73
C ILE A 40 -5.67 1.77 8.99
N GLN A 41 -6.13 1.22 10.12
CA GLN A 41 -6.13 1.93 11.42
C GLN A 41 -4.73 1.92 12.10
N VAL A 42 -3.87 0.96 11.73
CA VAL A 42 -2.51 0.78 12.27
C VAL A 42 -1.61 0.30 11.14
N ALA A 43 -0.45 0.94 10.96
CA ALA A 43 0.58 0.53 10.00
C ALA A 43 1.45 -0.60 10.58
N GLY A 44 1.64 -1.68 9.81
CA GLY A 44 2.53 -2.79 10.16
C GLY A 44 3.99 -2.52 9.76
N THR A 45 4.94 -3.28 10.32
CA THR A 45 6.37 -3.19 9.96
C THR A 45 6.86 -4.53 9.39
N VAL A 46 7.69 -4.48 8.35
CA VAL A 46 8.21 -5.66 7.62
C VAL A 46 9.16 -6.51 8.47
N LYS A 47 10.01 -5.88 9.30
CA LYS A 47 10.90 -6.58 10.25
C LYS A 47 10.35 -6.38 11.66
N GLY A 48 9.81 -7.44 12.26
CA GLY A 48 9.24 -7.47 13.61
C GLY A 48 10.28 -7.29 14.72
N ARG A 49 10.93 -6.12 14.78
CA ARG A 49 11.88 -5.75 15.84
C ARG A 49 11.25 -4.72 16.78
N GLY A 50 10.07 -5.02 17.31
CA GLY A 50 9.40 -4.20 18.33
C GLY A 50 7.87 -4.12 18.25
N SER A 51 7.27 -4.46 17.12
CA SER A 51 5.80 -4.54 16.97
C SER A 51 5.40 -5.93 16.49
N ASN A 52 4.55 -6.64 17.26
CA ASN A 52 3.98 -7.95 16.89
C ASN A 52 3.00 -7.91 15.69
N GLN A 53 2.97 -6.80 14.93
CA GLN A 53 2.08 -6.63 13.79
C GLN A 53 2.89 -6.67 12.50
N HIS A 54 2.69 -7.74 11.73
CA HIS A 54 3.21 -7.88 10.37
C HIS A 54 2.54 -6.88 9.42
N ALA A 55 3.25 -6.48 8.36
CA ALA A 55 2.69 -5.66 7.29
C ALA A 55 1.43 -6.34 6.71
N LYS A 56 0.36 -5.56 6.53
CA LYS A 56 -0.91 -6.04 5.97
C LYS A 56 -0.85 -6.14 4.44
N SER A 57 0.12 -5.48 3.80
CA SER A 57 0.38 -5.57 2.37
C SER A 57 0.89 -6.93 1.90
N ASP A 58 1.49 -7.72 2.81
CA ASP A 58 2.10 -9.02 2.51
C ASP A 58 1.03 -10.10 2.69
N TRP A 59 0.28 -10.38 1.63
CA TRP A 59 -0.88 -11.27 1.67
C TRP A 59 -0.49 -12.75 1.70
N MET A 60 0.75 -13.10 1.29
CA MET A 60 1.24 -14.48 1.31
C MET A 60 2.14 -14.76 2.51
N GLU A 61 1.94 -15.93 3.13
CA GLU A 61 2.76 -16.43 4.24
C GLU A 61 4.25 -16.54 3.86
N MET A 62 4.54 -16.88 2.60
CA MET A 62 5.89 -16.90 2.02
C MET A 62 6.55 -15.51 1.94
N GLU A 63 5.78 -14.45 1.68
CA GLU A 63 6.28 -13.07 1.65
C GLU A 63 6.65 -12.61 3.07
N LYS A 64 5.83 -12.98 4.06
CA LYS A 64 6.09 -12.69 5.48
C LYS A 64 7.32 -13.41 6.02
N GLU A 65 7.51 -14.68 5.67
CA GLU A 65 8.68 -15.46 6.10
C GLU A 65 10.00 -14.96 5.48
N ARG A 66 9.96 -14.52 4.22
CA ARG A 66 11.17 -14.11 3.48
C ARG A 66 11.42 -12.61 3.47
N GLY A 67 10.45 -11.79 3.91
CA GLY A 67 10.52 -10.33 3.87
C GLY A 67 10.61 -9.76 2.45
N ILE A 68 10.10 -10.50 1.46
CA ILE A 68 10.10 -10.12 0.03
C ILE A 68 8.68 -9.83 -0.43
N SER A 69 8.53 -8.87 -1.36
CA SER A 69 7.25 -8.60 -2.02
C SER A 69 7.27 -9.24 -3.41
N VAL A 70 6.45 -10.28 -3.61
CA VAL A 70 6.38 -11.10 -4.83
C VAL A 70 5.16 -10.71 -5.67
N THR A 71 4.06 -10.30 -5.02
CA THR A 71 2.77 -10.02 -5.67
C THR A 71 2.45 -8.53 -5.68
N THR A 72 2.15 -7.96 -6.84
CA THR A 72 1.68 -6.57 -6.96
C THR A 72 0.26 -6.44 -6.40
N SER A 73 0.14 -6.11 -5.12
CA SER A 73 -1.14 -5.78 -4.48
C SER A 73 -1.67 -4.44 -4.99
N VAL A 74 -2.90 -4.42 -5.52
CA VAL A 74 -3.61 -3.18 -5.85
C VAL A 74 -4.38 -2.70 -4.62
N MET A 75 -4.18 -1.45 -4.22
CA MET A 75 -4.85 -0.87 -3.05
C MET A 75 -5.44 0.49 -3.39
N GLN A 76 -6.69 0.70 -3.02
CA GLN A 76 -7.41 1.96 -3.18
C GLN A 76 -7.76 2.53 -1.82
N PHE A 77 -7.50 3.81 -1.62
CA PHE A 77 -7.81 4.54 -0.39
C PHE A 77 -8.25 5.97 -0.70
N PRO A 78 -9.14 6.57 0.11
CA PRO A 78 -9.42 7.99 0.03
C PRO A 78 -8.24 8.79 0.60
N TYR A 79 -7.88 9.90 -0.06
CA TYR A 79 -6.89 10.87 0.42
C TYR A 79 -7.47 12.28 0.29
#